data_AF-A0A7X9DDZ0-F1
#
_entry.id   AF-A0A7X9DDZ0-F1
#
_cell.length_a   1.000
_cell.length_b   1.000
_cell.length_c   1.000
_cell.angle_alpha   90.00
_cell.angle_beta   90.00
_cell.angle_gamma   90.00
#
_symmetry.space_group_name_H-M   'P 1'
#
loop_
_entity.id
_entity.type
_entity.pdbx_description
1 polymer ?
#
loop_
_entity_poly.entity_id
_entity_poly.type
_entity_poly.pdbx_seq_one_letter_code
_entity_poly.pdbx_strand_id
1 'polypeptide(L)'
;MKSGTQYLFNGNGGYSFSLNRTIYNHNAAIRFQLEKGSLNDTQFANGTKVIVVAVYETNTISTGYTIDMDKIIATVNVRINRIDGGNTTVYYTMPVMPALHESIPATQDEQLFIDNVWVLAVLDSNGNGKPDNGERIAFYWGYLLFYYPIKLPSPLGDGTTILNKTVRFSSYTY
;
A
#
# COMPACT_ATOMS: atom_id res chain seq x y z
N MET A 1 20.90 -7.31 7.40
CA MET A 1 21.93 -7.89 6.53
C MET A 1 21.44 -7.87 5.08
N LYS A 2 22.14 -7.18 4.19
CA LYS A 2 21.82 -7.10 2.75
C LYS A 2 22.36 -8.34 2.05
N SER A 3 21.50 -9.27 1.65
CA SER A 3 21.90 -10.39 0.78
C SER A 3 21.59 -10.05 -0.66
N GLY A 4 22.53 -9.40 -1.35
CA GLY A 4 22.46 -9.15 -2.79
C GLY A 4 23.06 -10.33 -3.54
N THR A 5 22.29 -11.39 -3.76
CA THR A 5 22.76 -12.56 -4.53
C THR A 5 22.19 -12.48 -5.94
N GLN A 6 22.98 -11.96 -6.88
CA GLN A 6 22.75 -12.22 -8.31
C GLN A 6 23.04 -13.71 -8.56
N TYR A 7 22.04 -14.45 -9.00
CA TYR A 7 22.20 -15.85 -9.38
C TYR A 7 22.58 -15.92 -10.86
N LEU A 8 23.86 -16.16 -11.12
CA LEU A 8 24.36 -16.45 -12.46
C LEU A 8 24.21 -17.95 -12.73
N PHE A 9 23.37 -18.34 -13.67
CA PHE A 9 23.33 -19.70 -14.20
C PHE A 9 24.03 -19.76 -15.56
N ASN A 10 24.99 -20.69 -15.69
CA ASN A 10 25.76 -21.04 -16.88
C ASN A 10 26.64 -19.94 -17.51
N GLY A 11 27.95 -20.08 -17.29
CA GLY A 11 28.98 -19.28 -17.93
C GLY A 11 29.04 -19.45 -19.46
N ASN A 12 29.52 -18.39 -20.11
CA ASN A 12 29.92 -18.27 -21.52
C ASN A 12 28.80 -18.23 -22.59
N GLY A 13 27.68 -17.57 -22.26
CA GLY A 13 26.57 -17.30 -23.18
C GLY A 13 25.19 -17.34 -22.52
N GLY A 14 25.13 -17.57 -21.20
CA GLY A 14 23.90 -17.78 -20.45
C GLY A 14 23.09 -16.52 -20.17
N TYR A 15 21.78 -16.72 -19.98
CA TYR A 15 20.87 -15.73 -19.45
C TYR A 15 21.21 -15.47 -17.98
N SER A 16 21.47 -14.21 -17.64
CA SER A 16 21.57 -13.79 -16.24
C SER A 16 20.18 -13.44 -15.73
N PHE A 17 19.83 -13.89 -14.52
CA PHE A 17 18.67 -13.39 -13.81
C PHE A 17 19.11 -12.74 -12.50
N SER A 18 18.77 -11.46 -12.35
CA SER A 18 18.86 -10.75 -11.09
C SER A 18 17.45 -10.45 -10.61
N LEU A 19 17.17 -10.81 -9.36
CA LEU A 19 16.01 -10.28 -8.68
C LEU A 19 16.44 -8.87 -8.23
N ASN A 20 15.84 -7.80 -8.77
CA ASN A 20 16.15 -6.41 -8.38
C ASN A 20 15.55 -6.07 -7.00
N ARG A 21 15.66 -7.00 -6.06
CA ARG A 21 15.03 -6.98 -4.74
C ARG A 21 16.08 -7.22 -3.67
N THR A 22 16.05 -6.41 -2.61
CA THR A 22 16.82 -6.65 -1.39
C THR A 22 15.90 -7.25 -0.33
N ILE A 23 16.37 -8.30 0.34
CA ILE A 23 15.64 -8.95 1.42
C ILE A 23 16.07 -8.34 2.75
N TYR A 24 15.08 -7.93 3.55
CA TYR A 24 15.26 -7.37 4.88
C TYR A 24 14.60 -8.29 5.92
N ASN A 25 15.26 -8.45 7.07
CA ASN A 25 14.68 -9.14 8.22
C ASN A 25 14.04 -8.08 9.13
N HIS A 26 12.71 -8.00 9.12
CA HIS A 26 11.93 -7.03 9.89
C HIS A 26 10.56 -7.62 10.23
N ASN A 27 9.83 -6.96 11.14
CA ASN A 27 8.44 -7.33 11.46
C ASN A 27 7.44 -6.17 11.24
N ALA A 28 7.86 -5.17 10.45
CA ALA A 28 7.05 -4.01 10.15
C ALA A 28 5.68 -4.33 9.53
N ALA A 29 4.65 -3.66 10.02
CA ALA A 29 3.29 -3.74 9.49
C ALA A 29 2.56 -2.39 9.61
N ILE A 30 1.62 -2.14 8.72
CA ILE A 30 0.75 -0.96 8.74
C ILE A 30 -0.63 -1.39 9.23
N ARG A 31 -1.13 -0.74 10.28
CA ARG A 31 -2.48 -0.95 10.80
C ARG A 31 -3.37 0.24 10.47
N PHE A 32 -4.48 -0.02 9.79
CA PHE A 32 -5.32 1.03 9.20
C PHE A 32 -6.81 0.68 9.29
N GLN A 33 -7.66 1.69 9.11
CA GLN A 33 -9.10 1.54 8.91
C GLN A 33 -9.47 2.13 7.55
N LEU A 34 -10.47 1.55 6.91
CA LEU A 34 -11.10 2.13 5.72
C LEU A 34 -12.25 3.04 6.16
N GLU A 35 -12.50 4.11 5.41
CA GLU A 35 -13.62 5.01 5.60
C GLU A 35 -14.44 5.16 4.33
N LYS A 36 -15.78 5.10 4.49
CA LYS A 36 -16.76 5.18 3.40
C LYS A 36 -16.53 6.33 2.44
N GLY A 37 -16.18 7.50 2.97
CA GLY A 37 -15.92 8.69 2.17
C GLY A 37 -17.05 9.01 1.20
N SER A 38 -16.76 9.04 -0.10
CA SER A 38 -17.73 9.34 -1.17
C SER A 38 -18.53 8.13 -1.67
N LEU A 39 -18.36 6.95 -1.09
CA LEU A 39 -19.14 5.76 -1.46
C LEU A 39 -20.56 5.80 -0.88
N ASN A 40 -21.48 5.12 -1.56
CA ASN A 40 -22.79 4.81 -1.00
C ASN A 40 -22.74 3.56 -0.10
N ASP A 41 -23.81 3.31 0.65
CA ASP A 41 -23.84 2.21 1.64
C ASP A 41 -23.81 0.81 1.00
N THR A 42 -24.24 0.67 -0.25
CA THR A 42 -24.14 -0.57 -1.02
C THR A 42 -22.70 -0.86 -1.44
N GLN A 43 -21.96 0.16 -1.87
CA GLN A 43 -20.55 0.06 -2.24
C GLN A 43 -19.68 -0.22 -1.01
N PHE A 44 -19.97 0.44 0.11
CA PHE A 44 -19.26 0.24 1.37
C PHE A 44 -19.99 -0.76 2.29
N ALA A 45 -20.58 -1.80 1.73
CA ALA A 45 -21.25 -2.87 2.48
C ALA A 45 -20.25 -3.88 3.06
N ASN A 46 -20.67 -4.58 4.12
CA ASN A 46 -19.86 -5.66 4.70
C ASN A 46 -19.65 -6.78 3.68
N GLY A 47 -18.42 -7.30 3.60
CA GLY A 47 -18.03 -8.37 2.70
C GLY A 47 -17.48 -7.90 1.35
N THR A 48 -17.67 -6.63 0.97
CA THR A 48 -17.11 -6.04 -0.25
C THR A 48 -15.58 -6.10 -0.22
N LYS A 49 -14.98 -6.50 -1.33
CA LYS A 49 -13.52 -6.68 -1.44
C LYS A 49 -12.82 -5.35 -1.71
N VAL A 50 -11.67 -5.19 -1.08
CA VAL A 50 -10.82 -4.01 -1.24
C VAL A 50 -9.37 -4.48 -1.29
N ILE A 51 -8.64 -4.00 -2.29
CA ILE A 51 -7.20 -4.20 -2.42
C ILE A 51 -6.54 -2.98 -1.82
N VAL A 52 -5.69 -3.15 -0.82
CA VAL A 52 -4.96 -2.05 -0.16
C VAL A 52 -3.49 -2.22 -0.48
N VAL A 53 -2.83 -1.13 -0.86
CA VAL A 53 -1.40 -1.11 -1.18
C VAL A 53 -0.71 0.03 -0.47
N ALA A 54 0.53 -0.21 -0.03
CA ALA A 54 1.46 0.83 0.34
C ALA A 54 2.56 0.92 -0.72
N VAL A 55 2.88 2.14 -1.14
CA VAL A 55 3.82 2.43 -2.24
C VAL A 55 4.85 3.44 -1.76
N TYR A 56 6.12 3.18 -2.03
CA TYR A 56 7.19 4.16 -1.84
C TYR A 56 7.26 5.08 -3.07
N GLU A 57 6.94 6.37 -2.91
CA GLU A 57 7.02 7.30 -4.04
C GLU A 57 7.50 8.68 -3.59
N THR A 58 8.53 9.17 -4.27
CA THR A 58 9.12 10.48 -4.00
C THR A 58 8.23 11.60 -4.54
N ASN A 59 7.53 11.35 -5.64
CA ASN A 59 6.64 12.31 -6.27
C ASN A 59 5.24 12.32 -5.61
N THR A 60 4.47 13.34 -5.95
CA THR A 60 3.05 13.39 -5.59
C THR A 60 2.28 12.44 -6.50
N ILE A 61 1.54 11.51 -5.90
CA ILE A 61 0.58 10.71 -6.66
C ILE A 61 -0.58 11.64 -7.04
N SER A 62 -0.69 11.97 -8.32
CA SER A 62 -1.79 12.78 -8.85
C SER A 62 -3.04 11.92 -9.05
N THR A 63 -4.19 12.57 -9.25
CA THR A 63 -5.46 11.90 -9.57
C THR A 63 -5.40 11.38 -11.02
N GLY A 64 -4.82 10.19 -11.19
CA GLY A 64 -4.52 9.53 -12.46
C GLY A 64 -3.46 8.46 -12.19
N TYR A 65 -3.90 7.31 -11.70
CA TYR A 65 -3.05 6.36 -10.99
C TYR A 65 -2.11 5.59 -11.93
N THR A 66 -0.90 6.11 -12.10
CA THR A 66 0.24 5.29 -12.52
C THR A 66 1.02 4.92 -11.27
N ILE A 67 0.68 3.79 -10.66
CA ILE A 67 1.47 3.22 -9.57
C ILE A 67 2.63 2.46 -10.21
N ASP A 68 3.86 2.81 -9.83
CA ASP A 68 5.00 1.96 -10.14
C ASP A 68 4.91 0.69 -9.30
N MET A 69 4.62 -0.43 -9.97
CA MET A 69 4.44 -1.74 -9.32
C MET A 69 5.71 -2.22 -8.63
N ASP A 70 6.90 -1.79 -9.08
CA ASP A 70 8.16 -2.11 -8.43
C ASP A 70 8.34 -1.37 -7.09
N LYS A 71 7.56 -0.30 -6.88
CA LYS A 71 7.59 0.50 -5.67
C LYS A 71 6.55 0.11 -4.62
N ILE A 72 5.75 -0.91 -4.88
CA ILE A 72 4.85 -1.48 -3.88
C ILE A 72 5.68 -2.12 -2.77
N ILE A 73 5.45 -1.69 -1.53
CA ILE A 73 6.15 -2.19 -0.33
C ILE A 73 5.25 -3.05 0.54
N ALA A 74 3.94 -2.93 0.42
CA ALA A 74 2.98 -3.76 1.15
C ALA A 74 1.67 -3.87 0.36
N THR A 75 0.99 -5.01 0.50
CA THR A 75 -0.33 -5.22 -0.10
C THR A 75 -1.16 -6.16 0.77
N VAL A 76 -2.47 -5.91 0.84
CA VAL A 76 -3.41 -6.82 1.49
C VAL A 76 -4.78 -6.73 0.81
N ASN A 77 -5.42 -7.89 0.64
CA ASN A 77 -6.82 -7.97 0.26
C ASN A 77 -7.67 -8.07 1.52
N VAL A 78 -8.57 -7.12 1.72
CA VAL A 78 -9.48 -7.10 2.85
C VAL A 78 -10.93 -7.15 2.39
N ARG A 79 -11.81 -7.56 3.30
CA ARG A 79 -13.25 -7.40 3.14
C ARG A 79 -13.73 -6.35 4.10
N ILE A 80 -14.53 -5.41 3.61
CA ILE A 80 -15.13 -4.37 4.44
C ILE A 80 -15.89 -5.04 5.59
N ASN A 81 -15.58 -4.61 6.81
CA ASN A 81 -16.24 -5.00 8.04
C ASN A 81 -16.42 -3.74 8.87
N ARG A 82 -17.57 -3.09 8.67
CA ARG A 82 -17.95 -1.84 9.29
C ARG A 82 -18.14 -2.00 10.78
N ILE A 83 -17.79 -0.97 11.52
CA ILE A 83 -18.23 -0.80 12.89
C ILE A 83 -19.72 -0.45 12.86
N ASP A 84 -20.54 -1.10 13.69
CA ASP A 84 -21.98 -0.86 13.71
C ASP A 84 -22.32 0.61 13.89
N GLY A 85 -23.20 1.14 13.02
CA GLY A 85 -23.56 2.56 13.00
C GLY A 85 -22.46 3.51 12.49
N GLY A 86 -21.29 3.00 12.09
CA GLY A 86 -20.14 3.79 11.66
C GLY A 86 -19.96 3.88 10.14
N ASN A 87 -19.19 4.87 9.71
CA ASN A 87 -18.70 5.01 8.32
C ASN A 87 -17.27 4.45 8.16
N THR A 88 -16.78 3.71 9.15
CA THR A 88 -15.42 3.17 9.19
C THR A 88 -15.42 1.68 9.46
N THR A 89 -14.34 1.00 9.09
CA THR A 89 -14.16 -0.43 9.37
C THR A 89 -13.48 -0.68 10.71
N VAL A 90 -13.47 -1.93 11.14
CA VAL A 90 -12.46 -2.42 12.09
C VAL A 90 -11.04 -2.19 11.54
N TYR A 91 -10.04 -2.25 12.42
CA TYR A 91 -8.65 -2.17 12.00
C TYR A 91 -8.23 -3.43 11.23
N TYR A 92 -7.54 -3.22 10.12
CA TYR A 92 -6.81 -4.25 9.38
C TYR A 92 -5.31 -4.05 9.55
N THR A 93 -4.55 -5.11 9.28
CA THR A 93 -3.09 -5.10 9.31
C THR A 93 -2.56 -5.52 7.94
N MET A 94 -1.65 -4.72 7.40
CA MET A 94 -0.94 -4.96 6.13
C MET A 94 0.55 -5.09 6.45
N PRO A 95 1.10 -6.32 6.45
CA PRO A 95 2.53 -6.55 6.64
C PRO A 95 3.35 -5.92 5.52
N VAL A 96 4.45 -5.26 5.86
CA VAL A 96 5.44 -4.80 4.87
C VAL A 96 6.14 -6.03 4.28
N MET A 97 6.38 -6.03 2.97
CA MET A 97 7.03 -7.15 2.29
C MET A 97 8.52 -7.22 2.68
N PRO A 98 9.06 -8.41 2.96
CA PRO A 98 10.48 -8.57 3.26
C PRO A 98 11.39 -8.32 2.05
N ALA A 99 10.89 -8.58 0.83
CA ALA A 99 11.62 -8.38 -0.42
C ALA A 99 11.18 -7.09 -1.12
N LEU A 100 11.96 -6.02 -0.92
CA LEU A 100 11.68 -4.69 -1.47
C LEU A 100 12.58 -4.41 -2.68
N HIS A 101 12.10 -3.61 -3.64
CA HIS A 101 12.93 -3.23 -4.77
C HIS A 101 14.20 -2.50 -4.31
N GLU A 102 15.34 -2.79 -4.94
CA GLU A 102 16.65 -2.31 -4.49
C GLU A 102 16.80 -0.78 -4.46
N SER A 103 15.98 -0.09 -5.24
CA SER A 103 15.93 1.38 -5.29
C SER A 103 15.08 2.02 -4.18
N ILE A 104 14.53 1.22 -3.26
CA ILE A 104 13.82 1.71 -2.07
C ILE A 104 14.83 1.77 -0.91
N PRO A 105 15.11 2.96 -0.35
CA PRO A 105 16.05 3.11 0.77
C PRO A 105 15.38 2.65 2.07
N ALA A 106 15.33 1.33 2.28
CA ALA A 106 14.53 0.72 3.35
C ALA A 106 15.26 0.53 4.68
N THR A 107 16.46 1.08 4.86
CA THR A 107 17.21 0.96 6.12
C THR A 107 17.86 2.27 6.55
N GLN A 108 17.77 2.55 7.85
CA GLN A 108 18.52 3.59 8.55
C GLN A 108 19.06 2.97 9.83
N ASP A 109 20.35 3.18 10.13
CA ASP A 109 21.02 2.61 11.31
C ASP A 109 20.82 1.08 11.46
N GLU A 110 20.92 0.36 10.33
CA GLU A 110 20.74 -1.09 10.22
C GLU A 110 19.33 -1.64 10.53
N GLN A 111 18.36 -0.76 10.83
CA GLN A 111 16.97 -1.10 11.09
C GLN A 111 16.09 -0.75 9.88
N LEU A 112 14.91 -1.36 9.80
CA LEU A 112 13.95 -0.99 8.74
C LEU A 112 13.55 0.46 8.93
N PHE A 113 13.66 1.24 7.86
CA PHE A 113 13.23 2.63 7.79
C PHE A 113 12.77 2.92 6.36
N ILE A 114 11.49 3.19 6.17
CA ILE A 114 10.94 3.55 4.85
C ILE A 114 10.14 4.84 5.00
N ASP A 115 10.66 5.94 4.46
CA ASP A 115 9.95 7.20 4.36
C ASP A 115 9.12 7.28 3.06
N ASN A 116 8.47 8.42 2.81
CA ASN A 116 7.77 8.69 1.54
C ASN A 116 6.73 7.63 1.13
N VAL A 117 6.03 7.04 2.11
CA VAL A 117 5.03 6.01 1.87
C VAL A 117 3.66 6.62 1.60
N TRP A 118 3.00 6.15 0.55
CA TRP A 118 1.60 6.40 0.25
C TRP A 118 0.79 5.15 0.56
N VAL A 119 -0.41 5.32 1.13
CA VAL A 119 -1.35 4.21 1.36
C VAL A 119 -2.61 4.46 0.55
N LEU A 120 -2.92 3.51 -0.33
CA LEU A 120 -4.01 3.58 -1.29
C LEU A 120 -4.86 2.32 -1.18
N ALA A 121 -6.13 2.41 -1.56
CA ALA A 121 -6.97 1.23 -1.71
C ALA A 121 -7.90 1.33 -2.91
N VAL A 122 -8.18 0.21 -3.56
CA VAL A 122 -9.09 0.10 -4.70
C VAL A 122 -10.24 -0.83 -4.32
N LEU A 123 -11.46 -0.41 -4.61
CA LEU A 123 -12.66 -1.21 -4.43
C LEU A 123 -12.77 -2.25 -5.54
N ASP A 124 -12.43 -3.51 -5.24
CA ASP A 124 -12.56 -4.65 -6.16
C ASP A 124 -14.03 -5.08 -6.26
N SER A 125 -14.75 -4.36 -7.11
CA SER A 125 -16.21 -4.41 -7.22
C SER A 125 -16.71 -5.65 -7.97
N ASN A 126 -15.91 -6.16 -8.90
CA ASN A 126 -16.23 -7.37 -9.66
C ASN A 126 -15.58 -8.63 -9.07
N GLY A 127 -14.71 -8.47 -8.07
CA GLY A 127 -14.12 -9.54 -7.30
C GLY A 127 -12.99 -10.30 -8.00
N ASN A 128 -12.38 -9.72 -9.03
CA ASN A 128 -11.36 -10.37 -9.85
C ASN A 128 -9.94 -10.28 -9.26
N GLY A 129 -9.76 -9.55 -8.15
CA GLY A 129 -8.49 -9.43 -7.45
C GLY A 129 -7.45 -8.53 -8.13
N LYS A 130 -7.86 -7.64 -9.04
CA LYS A 130 -7.00 -6.62 -9.64
C LYS A 130 -7.74 -5.27 -9.75
N PRO A 131 -7.03 -4.13 -9.71
CA PRO A 131 -7.64 -2.83 -10.00
C PRO A 131 -8.14 -2.76 -11.45
N ASP A 132 -9.40 -2.40 -11.65
CA ASP A 132 -9.97 -2.14 -12.98
C ASP A 132 -10.40 -0.68 -13.17
N ASN A 133 -10.42 -0.25 -14.44
CA ASN A 133 -10.88 1.08 -14.80
C ASN A 133 -12.33 1.32 -14.34
N GLY A 134 -12.56 2.43 -13.64
CA GLY A 134 -13.86 2.80 -13.07
C GLY A 134 -14.05 2.39 -11.61
N GLU A 135 -13.13 1.61 -11.02
CA GLU A 135 -13.20 1.22 -9.62
C GLU A 135 -12.87 2.38 -8.68
N ARG A 136 -13.54 2.43 -7.53
CA ARG A 136 -13.40 3.55 -6.59
C ARG A 136 -12.11 3.45 -5.81
N ILE A 137 -11.46 4.60 -5.59
CA ILE A 137 -10.16 4.65 -4.92
C ILE A 137 -10.25 5.39 -3.59
N ALA A 138 -9.57 4.84 -2.60
CA ALA A 138 -9.29 5.46 -1.33
C ALA A 138 -7.81 5.78 -1.16
N PHE A 139 -7.54 6.79 -0.32
CA PHE A 139 -6.18 7.18 0.02
C PHE A 139 -6.10 7.64 1.47
N TYR A 140 -4.91 7.52 2.05
CA TYR A 140 -4.56 8.24 3.26
C TYR A 140 -4.50 9.74 2.95
N TRP A 141 -5.13 10.57 3.79
CA TRP A 141 -5.60 11.90 3.37
C TRP A 141 -5.14 13.08 4.23
N GLY A 142 -4.96 14.21 3.54
CA GLY A 142 -4.90 15.56 4.08
C GLY A 142 -6.22 16.29 3.83
N TYR A 143 -6.47 17.36 4.59
CA TYR A 143 -7.65 18.21 4.42
C TYR A 143 -7.23 19.67 4.49
N LEU A 144 -7.62 20.43 3.46
CA LEU A 144 -7.44 21.89 3.40
C LEU A 144 -8.78 22.54 3.03
N LEU A 145 -9.33 22.16 1.88
CA LEU A 145 -10.69 22.52 1.41
C LEU A 145 -11.46 21.28 0.94
N PHE A 146 -10.73 20.36 0.32
CA PHE A 146 -11.18 19.02 -0.06
C PHE A 146 -10.19 17.98 0.48
N TYR A 147 -10.61 16.71 0.49
CA TYR A 147 -9.72 15.60 0.83
C TYR A 147 -8.75 15.34 -0.33
N TYR A 148 -7.46 15.27 -0.02
CA TYR A 148 -6.41 15.00 -1.01
C TYR A 148 -5.43 13.95 -0.48
N PRO A 149 -4.81 13.14 -1.37
CA PRO A 149 -3.87 12.11 -0.93
C PRO A 149 -2.62 12.78 -0.34
N ILE A 150 -2.10 12.21 0.75
CA ILE A 150 -0.82 12.61 1.34
C ILE A 150 0.03 11.39 1.68
N LYS A 151 1.34 11.62 1.80
CA LYS A 151 2.28 10.66 2.36
C LYS A 151 2.01 10.43 3.84
N LEU A 152 2.43 9.28 4.36
CA LEU A 152 2.50 9.05 5.79
C LEU A 152 3.42 10.11 6.43
N PRO A 153 3.01 10.73 7.55
CA PRO A 153 3.78 11.80 8.18
C PRO A 153 5.04 11.29 8.89
N SER A 154 5.12 9.98 9.14
CA SER A 154 6.23 9.33 9.81
C SER A 154 6.69 8.13 8.98
N PRO A 155 8.00 7.85 8.99
CA PRO A 155 8.56 6.68 8.31
C PRO A 155 8.04 5.39 8.94
N LEU A 156 7.98 4.33 8.14
CA LEU A 156 7.75 2.97 8.64
C LEU A 156 9.04 2.45 9.25
N GLY A 157 8.92 1.85 10.43
CA GLY A 157 9.99 1.08 11.06
C GLY A 157 9.51 -0.28 11.53
N ASP A 158 10.35 -0.97 12.30
CA ASP A 158 9.96 -2.24 12.92
C ASP A 158 8.72 -2.11 13.82
N GLY A 159 7.95 -3.19 13.89
CA GLY A 159 6.68 -3.25 14.61
C GLY A 159 5.47 -2.72 13.81
N THR A 160 4.37 -2.45 14.51
CA THR A 160 3.12 -2.05 13.85
C THR A 160 2.94 -0.53 13.89
N THR A 161 3.01 0.10 12.73
CA THR A 161 2.66 1.51 12.55
C THR A 161 1.14 1.64 12.44
N ILE A 162 0.50 2.27 13.43
CA ILE A 162 -0.95 2.52 13.41
C ILE A 162 -1.20 3.88 12.76
N LEU A 163 -1.98 3.90 11.67
CA LEU A 163 -2.34 5.16 11.02
C LEU A 163 -3.25 5.97 11.94
N ASN A 164 -2.91 7.25 12.13
CA ASN A 164 -3.71 8.21 12.92
C ASN A 164 -4.95 8.72 12.16
N LYS A 165 -5.07 8.40 10.87
CA LYS A 165 -6.23 8.67 10.03
C LYS A 165 -6.60 7.41 9.23
N THR A 166 -7.83 7.41 8.76
CA THR A 166 -8.39 6.39 7.88
C THR A 166 -7.82 6.49 6.47
N VAL A 167 -7.95 5.40 5.71
CA VAL A 167 -7.83 5.39 4.25
C VAL A 167 -9.24 5.64 3.70
N ARG A 168 -9.47 6.85 3.16
CA ARG A 168 -10.81 7.36 2.85
C ARG A 168 -11.11 7.24 1.36
N PHE A 169 -12.24 6.62 1.01
CA PHE A 169 -12.68 6.56 -0.38
C PHE A 169 -13.04 7.96 -0.92
N SER A 170 -12.52 8.25 -2.10
CA SER A 170 -12.71 9.51 -2.80
C SER A 170 -13.81 9.40 -3.85
N SER A 171 -14.13 10.52 -4.50
CA SER A 171 -14.99 10.55 -5.69
C SER A 171 -14.27 10.08 -6.96
N TYR A 172 -12.95 9.84 -6.90
CA TYR A 172 -12.15 9.43 -8.04
C TYR A 172 -12.23 7.91 -8.28
N THR A 173 -11.94 7.53 -9.51
CA THR A 173 -11.82 6.14 -9.95
C THR A 173 -10.43 5.84 -10.48
N TYR A 174 -10.09 4.56 -10.53
CA TYR A 174 -8.95 4.02 -11.27
C TYR A 174 -9.17 4.19 -12.77
#